data_AF-A0A5M8RIV9-F1
#
_entry.id   AF-A0A5M8RIV9-F1
#
_cell.length_a   1.000
_cell.length_b   1.000
_cell.length_c   1.000
_cell.angle_alpha   90.00
_cell.angle_beta   90.00
_cell.angle_gamma   90.00
#
_symmetry.space_group_name_H-M   'P 1'
#
loop_
_entity.id
_entity.type
_entity.pdbx_description
1 polymer ?
#
loop_
_entity_poly.entity_id
_entity_poly.type
_entity_poly.pdbx_seq_one_letter_code
_entity_poly.pdbx_strand_id
1 'polypeptide(L)'
;MIDKNKQLDFFSLFEEENVSVQQFEVGNRNTQSEHKKGSTLQEKPTMNSSVVEKKDKFDLTTETLINFMGHSYPITDYFSIAEIQHGIEKKKKDEVSYEKITEEDLRKRLEKHFPVLVRDLTTLAYIKKKDLIVPILQAKKKGQLIDSAPSYAIDLVRQKKISFSLFRDFVIVAKKISDKYGSEVHADIYFDLRKNEYFMDFPEQTIHPLWTEVSEEPAVTARKFLDKQYVKVMEIHSHHIMPAIPSATDDLAERTSLLYAIVGNIEDFYPSVTVRTFDIKTNKHVKINVSDVFKSYYEMSPTNQYKLDGISVKRHD
;
A
#
# COMPACT_ATOMS: atom_id res chain seq x y z
N MET A 1 -11.81 -22.12 24.57
CA MET A 1 -12.17 -21.73 23.20
C MET A 1 -11.68 -20.31 22.98
N ILE A 2 -11.18 -19.97 21.79
CA ILE A 2 -10.84 -18.59 21.42
C ILE A 2 -11.93 -18.10 20.49
N ASP A 3 -12.50 -16.94 20.80
CA ASP A 3 -13.60 -16.36 20.06
C ASP A 3 -13.16 -15.92 18.65
N LYS A 4 -14.03 -16.12 17.66
CA LYS A 4 -13.78 -15.76 16.26
C LYS A 4 -14.83 -14.76 15.81
N ASN A 5 -14.38 -13.68 15.20
CA ASN A 5 -15.17 -12.58 14.63
C ASN A 5 -15.61 -11.46 15.61
N LYS A 6 -14.70 -11.00 16.49
CA LYS A 6 -14.70 -9.55 16.80
C LYS A 6 -14.05 -8.78 15.65
N GLN A 7 -14.90 -8.28 14.76
CA GLN A 7 -14.59 -7.15 13.88
C GLN A 7 -14.12 -5.98 14.78
N LEU A 8 -13.13 -5.21 14.32
CA LEU A 8 -12.79 -3.95 15.00
C LEU A 8 -13.55 -2.86 14.27
N ASP A 9 -14.32 -2.11 15.03
CA ASP A 9 -15.12 -1.00 14.54
C ASP A 9 -14.30 0.29 14.57
N PHE A 10 -14.77 1.35 13.90
CA PHE A 10 -14.18 2.69 13.96
C PHE A 10 -14.09 3.20 15.42
N PHE A 11 -14.96 2.72 16.31
CA PHE A 11 -14.91 2.96 17.76
C PHE A 11 -13.59 2.52 18.43
N SER A 12 -12.77 1.66 17.82
CA SER A 12 -11.40 1.36 18.30
C SER A 12 -10.41 2.54 18.16
N LEU A 13 -10.81 3.62 17.44
CA LEU A 13 -10.16 4.94 17.44
C LEU A 13 -10.64 5.86 18.58
N PHE A 14 -11.64 5.44 19.35
CA PHE A 14 -12.33 6.21 20.39
C PHE A 14 -12.19 5.64 21.82
N GLU A 15 -11.48 4.52 22.03
CA GLU A 15 -11.41 3.83 23.33
C GLU A 15 -10.62 4.62 24.40
N GLU A 16 -11.32 5.47 25.16
CA GLU A 16 -11.19 5.45 26.63
C GLU A 16 -12.13 4.36 27.20
N GLU A 17 -11.87 3.89 28.43
CA GLU A 17 -12.45 2.65 28.92
C GLU A 17 -13.97 2.69 29.28
N ASN A 18 -14.63 1.55 29.06
CA ASN A 18 -15.84 1.08 29.78
C ASN A 18 -17.14 1.90 29.69
N VAL A 19 -17.91 1.71 28.60
CA VAL A 19 -19.39 1.63 28.69
C VAL A 19 -19.91 0.48 27.82
N SER A 20 -20.84 -0.33 28.33
CA SER A 20 -21.50 -1.40 27.58
C SER A 20 -22.74 -0.92 26.84
N VAL A 21 -22.91 -1.32 25.59
CA VAL A 21 -24.08 -1.01 24.75
C VAL A 21 -24.75 -2.32 24.30
N GLN A 22 -26.08 -2.37 24.39
CA GLN A 22 -26.88 -3.55 24.07
C GLN A 22 -27.16 -3.66 22.57
N GLN A 23 -27.25 -4.90 22.08
CA GLN A 23 -27.56 -5.18 20.67
C GLN A 23 -29.02 -4.87 20.33
N PHE A 24 -29.26 -4.39 19.11
CA PHE A 24 -30.57 -4.39 18.46
C PHE A 24 -30.48 -5.11 17.12
N GLU A 25 -31.29 -6.14 16.93
CA GLU A 25 -31.41 -6.87 15.66
C GLU A 25 -32.44 -6.20 14.74
N VAL A 26 -32.17 -6.13 13.43
CA VAL A 26 -33.16 -5.66 12.44
C VAL A 26 -33.24 -6.58 11.21
N GLY A 27 -34.28 -7.40 11.19
CA GLY A 27 -35.18 -7.58 10.03
C GLY A 27 -34.56 -7.87 8.66
N ASN A 28 -34.18 -9.12 8.41
CA ASN A 28 -33.84 -9.62 7.07
C ASN A 28 -35.00 -9.48 6.07
N ARG A 29 -34.73 -9.02 4.84
CA ARG A 29 -35.70 -9.00 3.71
C ARG A 29 -35.04 -9.35 2.38
N ASN A 30 -35.39 -10.51 1.83
CA ASN A 30 -35.06 -10.91 0.48
C ASN A 30 -35.96 -10.19 -0.55
N THR A 31 -35.37 -9.72 -1.65
CA THR A 31 -36.09 -9.48 -2.92
C THR A 31 -35.31 -10.11 -4.07
N GLN A 32 -35.89 -11.13 -4.70
CA GLN A 32 -35.40 -11.68 -5.96
C GLN A 32 -35.84 -10.78 -7.13
N SER A 33 -35.02 -10.65 -8.17
CA SER A 33 -35.43 -10.08 -9.46
C SER A 33 -34.74 -10.83 -10.61
N GLU A 34 -35.47 -11.06 -11.69
CA GLU A 34 -35.12 -12.05 -12.72
C GLU A 34 -34.05 -11.59 -13.72
N HIS A 35 -33.24 -12.53 -14.21
CA HIS A 35 -32.48 -12.33 -15.45
C HIS A 35 -33.39 -12.31 -16.68
N LYS A 36 -33.35 -11.25 -17.48
CA LYS A 36 -33.71 -11.29 -18.91
C LYS A 36 -32.57 -10.75 -19.76
N LYS A 37 -32.26 -11.47 -20.85
CA LYS A 37 -31.20 -11.11 -21.81
C LYS A 37 -31.72 -10.03 -22.75
N GLY A 38 -30.93 -8.98 -22.97
CA GLY A 38 -31.11 -8.01 -24.04
C GLY A 38 -29.76 -7.78 -24.74
N SER A 39 -29.65 -8.15 -26.01
CA SER A 39 -28.41 -8.06 -26.77
C SER A 39 -28.46 -6.90 -27.78
N THR A 40 -27.60 -5.90 -27.59
CA THR A 40 -27.37 -4.85 -28.58
C THR A 40 -25.88 -4.63 -28.75
N LEU A 41 -25.39 -4.69 -29.98
CA LEU A 41 -24.04 -4.27 -30.36
C LEU A 41 -23.99 -2.75 -30.43
N GLN A 42 -23.02 -2.11 -29.78
CA GLN A 42 -22.67 -0.73 -30.10
C GLN A 42 -21.17 -0.46 -29.96
N GLU A 43 -20.73 0.40 -30.86
CA GLU A 43 -19.38 0.64 -31.36
C GLU A 43 -18.33 1.04 -30.31
N LYS A 44 -17.06 0.73 -30.59
CA LYS A 44 -15.91 1.19 -29.80
C LYS A 44 -15.61 2.67 -30.10
N PRO A 45 -15.54 3.56 -29.10
CA PRO A 45 -14.84 4.83 -29.25
C PRO A 45 -13.33 4.57 -29.15
N THR A 46 -12.61 4.74 -30.25
CA THR A 46 -11.14 4.70 -30.25
C THR A 46 -10.61 5.94 -29.55
N MET A 47 -10.01 5.79 -28.36
CA MET A 47 -9.24 6.87 -27.72
C MET A 47 -7.74 6.62 -27.80
N ASN A 48 -7.00 7.71 -27.96
CA ASN A 48 -5.60 7.70 -28.38
C ASN A 48 -4.68 7.03 -27.36
N SER A 49 -3.71 6.27 -27.86
CA SER A 49 -2.59 5.79 -27.06
C SER A 49 -1.85 6.95 -26.41
N SER A 50 -1.81 6.99 -25.09
CA SER A 50 -0.85 7.78 -24.33
C SER A 50 0.57 7.39 -24.74
N VAL A 51 1.51 8.35 -24.68
CA VAL A 51 2.89 8.11 -25.09
C VAL A 51 3.57 7.23 -24.04
N VAL A 52 3.71 5.94 -24.35
CA VAL A 52 4.53 5.01 -23.57
C VAL A 52 6.00 5.44 -23.71
N GLU A 53 6.48 6.22 -22.75
CA GLU A 53 7.90 6.54 -22.65
C GLU A 53 8.69 5.25 -22.43
N LYS A 54 9.63 4.97 -23.32
CA LYS A 54 10.39 3.72 -23.31
C LYS A 54 11.21 3.60 -22.03
N LYS A 55 11.07 2.47 -21.32
CA LYS A 55 11.94 2.09 -20.19
C LYS A 55 13.41 2.29 -20.58
N ASP A 56 14.15 3.03 -19.75
CA ASP A 56 15.58 3.25 -19.97
C ASP A 56 16.31 1.90 -20.02
N LYS A 57 17.21 1.73 -21.00
CA LYS A 57 18.00 0.50 -21.12
C LYS A 57 18.92 0.35 -19.90
N PHE A 58 18.70 -0.71 -19.13
CA PHE A 58 19.57 -1.12 -18.02
C PHE A 58 21.00 -1.37 -18.51
N ASP A 59 21.93 -0.52 -18.08
CA ASP A 59 23.38 -0.60 -18.30
C ASP A 59 24.00 0.01 -17.04
N LEU A 60 24.92 -0.71 -16.38
CA LEU A 60 25.52 -0.29 -15.11
C LEU A 60 26.90 0.36 -15.34
N THR A 61 27.24 1.35 -14.52
CA THR A 61 28.58 1.93 -14.40
C THR A 61 29.14 1.66 -12.99
N THR A 62 30.37 2.08 -12.69
CA THR A 62 30.89 2.05 -11.31
C THR A 62 30.26 3.10 -10.40
N GLU A 63 29.71 4.17 -10.99
CA GLU A 63 29.14 5.31 -10.28
C GLU A 63 27.63 5.14 -10.02
N THR A 64 27.02 4.05 -10.51
CA THR A 64 25.58 3.83 -10.41
C THR A 64 25.15 3.76 -8.96
N LEU A 65 24.18 4.61 -8.58
CA LEU A 65 23.61 4.63 -7.24
C LEU A 65 22.29 3.84 -7.19
N ILE A 66 22.02 3.23 -6.06
CA ILE A 66 20.75 2.58 -5.73
C ILE A 66 20.09 3.40 -4.62
N ASN A 67 19.01 4.12 -4.93
CA ASN A 67 18.21 4.82 -3.92
C ASN A 67 17.10 3.90 -3.43
N PHE A 68 17.18 3.47 -2.17
CA PHE A 68 16.13 2.67 -1.54
C PHE A 68 15.93 3.05 -0.07
N MET A 69 14.67 3.05 0.39
CA MET A 69 14.25 3.49 1.73
C MET A 69 14.86 4.86 2.14
N GLY A 70 15.00 5.76 1.17
CA GLY A 70 15.58 7.10 1.35
C GLY A 70 17.10 7.15 1.53
N HIS A 71 17.80 6.02 1.59
CA HIS A 71 19.24 5.93 1.56
C HIS A 71 19.77 5.76 0.12
N SER A 72 21.04 6.10 -0.09
CA SER A 72 21.76 5.88 -1.36
C SER A 72 22.91 4.91 -1.13
N TYR A 73 22.95 3.83 -1.90
CA TYR A 73 23.99 2.81 -1.85
C TYR A 73 24.72 2.76 -3.19
N PRO A 74 26.07 2.79 -3.26
CA PRO A 74 26.77 2.57 -4.51
C PRO A 74 26.60 1.12 -4.98
N ILE A 75 26.52 0.91 -6.29
CA ILE A 75 26.45 -0.44 -6.89
C ILE A 75 27.63 -1.34 -6.48
N THR A 76 28.77 -0.74 -6.11
CA THR A 76 29.97 -1.43 -5.64
C THR A 76 29.79 -2.19 -4.32
N ASP A 77 28.78 -1.86 -3.52
CA ASP A 77 28.42 -2.62 -2.31
C ASP A 77 27.83 -4.00 -2.67
N TYR A 78 27.32 -4.15 -3.90
CA TYR A 78 26.64 -5.37 -4.38
C TYR A 78 27.43 -6.10 -5.47
N PHE A 79 28.21 -5.41 -6.30
CA PHE A 79 29.03 -5.99 -7.37
C PHE A 79 30.44 -5.42 -7.37
N SER A 80 31.44 -6.29 -7.51
CA SER A 80 32.82 -5.84 -7.72
C SER A 80 32.98 -5.09 -9.05
N ILE A 81 33.97 -4.18 -9.12
CA ILE A 81 34.30 -3.43 -10.34
C ILE A 81 34.54 -4.39 -11.53
N ALA A 82 35.15 -5.55 -11.26
CA ALA A 82 35.36 -6.59 -12.26
C ALA A 82 34.04 -7.14 -12.83
N GLU A 83 33.06 -7.45 -11.98
CA GLU A 83 31.73 -7.93 -12.39
C GLU A 83 30.93 -6.86 -13.16
N ILE A 84 31.07 -5.59 -12.79
CA ILE A 84 30.42 -4.46 -13.47
C ILE A 84 30.98 -4.29 -14.89
N GLN A 85 32.30 -4.39 -15.05
CA GLN A 85 32.98 -4.20 -16.33
C GLN A 85 32.90 -5.41 -17.27
N HIS A 86 33.03 -6.63 -16.74
CA HIS A 86 33.18 -7.87 -17.53
C HIS A 86 31.96 -8.79 -17.48
N GLY A 87 31.00 -8.53 -16.61
CA GLY A 87 29.86 -9.41 -16.34
C GLY A 87 30.12 -10.38 -15.19
N ILE A 88 29.06 -11.09 -14.79
CA ILE A 88 29.07 -12.08 -13.71
C ILE A 88 29.25 -13.50 -14.25
N GLU A 89 29.99 -14.31 -13.49
CA GLU A 89 30.18 -15.73 -13.80
C GLU A 89 28.86 -16.50 -13.66
N LYS A 90 28.45 -17.22 -14.70
CA LYS A 90 27.34 -18.17 -14.67
C LYS A 90 27.77 -19.51 -15.23
N LYS A 91 27.67 -20.56 -14.41
CA LYS A 91 28.00 -21.94 -14.77
C LYS A 91 26.79 -22.62 -15.39
N LYS A 92 26.94 -23.14 -16.62
CA LYS A 92 25.93 -23.96 -17.31
C LYS A 92 26.63 -25.20 -17.86
N LYS A 93 26.36 -26.36 -17.24
CA LYS A 93 26.82 -27.69 -17.71
C LYS A 93 28.29 -27.68 -18.19
N ASP A 94 29.17 -27.43 -17.23
CA ASP A 94 30.63 -27.46 -17.36
C ASP A 94 31.28 -26.35 -18.20
N GLU A 95 30.51 -25.47 -18.85
CA GLU A 95 31.00 -24.18 -19.35
C GLU A 95 30.81 -23.04 -18.33
N VAL A 96 31.82 -22.16 -18.29
CA VAL A 96 31.85 -20.92 -17.50
C VAL A 96 31.68 -19.74 -18.46
N SER A 97 30.51 -19.10 -18.45
CA SER A 97 30.27 -17.87 -19.22
C SER A 97 30.24 -16.64 -18.30
N TYR A 98 30.66 -15.50 -18.84
CA TYR A 98 30.47 -14.20 -18.21
C TYR A 98 29.28 -13.52 -18.91
N GLU A 99 28.19 -13.32 -18.18
CA GLU A 99 26.97 -12.65 -18.69
C GLU A 99 26.86 -11.25 -18.07
N LYS A 100 26.37 -10.26 -18.83
CA LYS A 100 26.05 -8.94 -18.25
C LYS A 100 25.08 -9.07 -17.08
N ILE A 101 25.28 -8.25 -16.05
CA ILE A 101 24.40 -8.14 -14.88
C ILE A 101 22.98 -7.78 -15.35
N THR A 102 21.98 -8.56 -14.93
CA THR A 102 20.57 -8.27 -15.20
C THR A 102 19.87 -7.60 -14.02
N GLU A 103 18.69 -7.03 -14.25
CA GLU A 103 17.82 -6.48 -13.18
C GLU A 103 17.58 -7.52 -12.06
N GLU A 104 17.33 -8.79 -12.43
CA GLU A 104 17.10 -9.88 -11.48
C GLU A 104 18.37 -10.28 -10.70
N ASP A 105 19.55 -10.17 -11.31
CA ASP A 105 20.82 -10.44 -10.61
C ASP A 105 21.11 -9.38 -9.54
N LEU A 106 20.82 -8.09 -9.82
CA LEU A 106 20.89 -7.02 -8.82
C LEU A 106 19.80 -7.17 -7.76
N ARG A 107 18.55 -7.43 -8.16
CA ARG A 107 17.43 -7.62 -7.23
C ARG A 107 17.69 -8.77 -6.24
N LYS A 108 18.27 -9.89 -6.67
CA LYS A 108 18.72 -11.00 -5.79
C LYS A 108 19.83 -10.62 -4.81
N ARG A 109 20.71 -9.68 -5.14
CA ARG A 109 21.74 -9.19 -4.19
C ARG A 109 21.12 -8.21 -3.20
N LEU A 110 20.21 -7.35 -3.67
CA LEU A 110 19.42 -6.44 -2.84
C LEU A 110 18.51 -7.17 -1.84
N GLU A 111 17.82 -8.24 -2.27
CA GLU A 111 16.94 -9.08 -1.43
C GLU A 111 17.65 -9.68 -0.20
N LYS A 112 18.97 -9.88 -0.25
CA LYS A 112 19.76 -10.34 0.92
C LYS A 112 19.94 -9.25 1.99
N HIS A 113 19.93 -7.98 1.59
CA HIS A 113 20.12 -6.84 2.48
C HIS A 113 18.76 -6.25 2.92
N PHE A 114 17.84 -6.10 1.97
CA PHE A 114 16.46 -5.69 2.18
C PHE A 114 15.55 -6.81 1.69
N PRO A 115 15.10 -7.74 2.55
CA PRO A 115 14.27 -8.86 2.10
C PRO A 115 12.95 -8.39 1.48
N VAL A 116 12.50 -7.15 1.75
CA VAL A 116 11.33 -6.52 1.13
C VAL A 116 11.42 -6.42 -0.39
N LEU A 117 12.62 -6.50 -0.96
CA LEU A 117 12.85 -6.48 -2.40
C LEU A 117 12.64 -7.84 -3.09
N VAL A 118 11.59 -8.56 -2.68
CA VAL A 118 11.18 -9.86 -3.24
C VAL A 118 10.81 -9.77 -4.72
N ARG A 119 11.07 -10.85 -5.46
CA ARG A 119 10.94 -10.93 -6.92
C ARG A 119 9.59 -10.45 -7.46
N ASP A 120 8.50 -10.92 -6.85
CA ASP A 120 7.16 -10.77 -7.45
C ASP A 120 6.46 -9.44 -7.06
N LEU A 121 7.13 -8.58 -6.27
CA LEU A 121 6.65 -7.25 -5.86
C LEU A 121 7.63 -6.11 -6.19
N THR A 122 8.81 -6.43 -6.75
CA THR A 122 9.90 -5.45 -6.93
C THR A 122 10.30 -5.28 -8.39
N THR A 123 10.11 -4.07 -8.90
CA THR A 123 10.65 -3.65 -10.20
C THR A 123 11.75 -2.60 -9.99
N LEU A 124 12.87 -2.75 -10.70
CA LEU A 124 13.96 -1.79 -10.68
C LEU A 124 13.74 -0.70 -11.74
N ALA A 125 13.41 0.51 -11.30
CA ALA A 125 13.34 1.67 -12.18
C ALA A 125 14.74 2.27 -12.36
N TYR A 126 15.34 2.10 -13.54
CA TYR A 126 16.57 2.80 -13.92
C TYR A 126 16.23 4.18 -14.50
N ILE A 127 16.95 5.20 -14.04
CA ILE A 127 16.81 6.61 -14.42
C ILE A 127 18.16 7.05 -15.00
N LYS A 128 18.36 6.80 -16.29
CA LYS A 128 19.67 6.90 -16.95
C LYS A 128 20.31 8.28 -16.83
N LYS A 129 19.50 9.35 -16.83
CA LYS A 129 19.97 10.74 -16.69
C LYS A 129 20.67 11.04 -15.36
N LYS A 130 20.47 10.25 -14.31
CA LYS A 130 21.13 10.38 -13.00
C LYS A 130 22.05 9.19 -12.66
N ASP A 131 22.23 8.25 -13.59
CA ASP A 131 22.76 6.90 -13.36
C ASP A 131 22.25 6.26 -12.05
N LEU A 132 20.91 6.28 -11.89
CA LEU A 132 20.24 5.97 -10.63
C LEU A 132 19.27 4.80 -10.81
N ILE A 133 19.30 3.86 -9.88
CA ILE A 133 18.33 2.77 -9.74
C ILE A 133 17.45 3.05 -8.53
N VAL A 134 16.13 2.93 -8.70
CA VAL A 134 15.15 3.01 -7.62
C VAL A 134 14.36 1.69 -7.60
N PRO A 135 14.55 0.83 -6.58
CA PRO A 135 13.68 -0.33 -6.37
C PRO A 135 12.28 0.15 -5.94
N ILE A 136 11.27 -0.16 -6.74
CA ILE A 136 9.87 0.20 -6.48
C ILE A 136 9.11 -1.05 -6.04
N LEU A 137 8.48 -0.95 -4.87
CA LEU A 137 7.54 -1.94 -4.34
C LEU A 137 6.16 -1.68 -4.97
N GLN A 138 5.88 -2.38 -6.06
CA GLN A 138 4.57 -2.30 -6.73
C GLN A 138 3.52 -3.01 -5.88
N ALA A 139 2.37 -2.35 -5.70
CA ALA A 139 1.17 -3.05 -5.29
C ALA A 139 0.81 -4.07 -6.39
N LYS A 140 0.81 -5.37 -6.06
CA LYS A 140 0.15 -6.36 -6.92
C LYS A 140 -1.32 -5.97 -7.12
N LYS A 141 -1.92 -6.46 -8.21
CA LYS A 141 -3.38 -6.64 -8.27
C LYS A 141 -3.83 -7.22 -6.93
N LYS A 142 -4.71 -6.51 -6.21
CA LYS A 142 -5.32 -7.07 -5.00
C LYS A 142 -6.05 -8.33 -5.46
N GLY A 143 -5.51 -9.49 -5.09
CA GLY A 143 -5.49 -10.63 -5.98
C GLY A 143 -4.61 -11.80 -5.53
N GLN A 144 -5.01 -13.00 -5.92
CA GLN A 144 -4.46 -14.27 -5.45
C GLN A 144 -3.02 -14.60 -5.97
N LEU A 145 -1.92 -14.16 -5.32
CA LEU A 145 -0.72 -15.00 -4.97
C LEU A 145 0.52 -14.32 -4.27
N ILE A 146 1.11 -15.07 -3.31
CA ILE A 146 2.48 -15.16 -2.67
C ILE A 146 3.66 -14.38 -3.34
N ASP A 147 4.73 -13.83 -2.71
CA ASP A 147 5.27 -13.67 -1.31
C ASP A 147 6.07 -12.32 -1.20
N SER A 148 6.84 -11.81 -0.20
CA SER A 148 7.16 -12.01 1.27
C SER A 148 7.80 -10.67 1.84
N ALA A 149 8.12 -10.52 3.16
CA ALA A 149 9.33 -9.84 3.80
C ALA A 149 9.13 -8.94 5.07
N PRO A 150 10.07 -8.79 6.05
CA PRO A 150 9.83 -8.24 7.41
C PRO A 150 9.67 -6.70 7.55
N SER A 151 9.04 -6.25 8.65
CA SER A 151 8.51 -4.88 8.78
C SER A 151 9.51 -3.83 9.27
N TYR A 152 9.73 -2.81 8.43
CA TYR A 152 10.18 -1.48 8.86
C TYR A 152 9.01 -0.53 9.15
N ALA A 153 7.86 -0.75 8.48
CA ALA A 153 6.71 0.15 8.53
C ALA A 153 6.08 0.29 9.93
N ILE A 154 5.99 -0.82 10.69
CA ILE A 154 5.43 -0.82 12.04
C ILE A 154 6.25 0.04 13.00
N ASP A 155 7.57 -0.09 12.99
CA ASP A 155 8.43 0.64 13.93
C ASP A 155 8.54 2.13 13.59
N LEU A 156 8.39 2.50 12.32
CA LEU A 156 8.26 3.89 11.89
C LEU A 156 6.93 4.50 12.38
N VAL A 157 5.82 3.78 12.23
CA VAL A 157 4.49 4.24 12.64
C VAL A 157 4.32 4.31 14.15
N ARG A 158 4.97 3.40 14.90
CA ARG A 158 5.11 3.48 16.37
C ARG A 158 5.82 4.76 16.82
N GLN A 159 6.84 5.21 16.09
CA GLN A 159 7.52 6.48 16.37
C GLN A 159 6.66 7.69 15.98
N LYS A 160 5.86 7.58 14.91
CA LYS A 160 5.00 8.66 14.43
C LYS A 160 3.77 8.11 13.69
N LYS A 161 2.60 8.24 14.31
CA LYS A 161 1.31 7.86 13.71
C LYS A 161 0.98 8.72 12.47
N ILE A 162 0.31 8.10 11.49
CA ILE A 162 -0.15 8.75 10.26
C ILE A 162 -1.23 9.78 10.62
N SER A 163 -1.23 10.95 9.97
CA SER A 163 -2.25 11.98 10.24
C SER A 163 -3.66 11.51 9.86
N PHE A 164 -4.65 11.77 10.72
CA PHE A 164 -6.06 11.53 10.41
C PHE A 164 -6.50 12.22 9.12
N SER A 165 -5.91 13.39 8.78
CA SER A 165 -6.19 14.09 7.53
C SER A 165 -5.93 13.23 6.29
N LEU A 166 -4.85 12.44 6.26
CA LEU A 166 -4.54 11.56 5.12
C LEU A 166 -5.57 10.43 4.98
N PHE A 167 -5.97 9.84 6.10
CA PHE A 167 -7.04 8.83 6.13
C PHE A 167 -8.38 9.42 5.65
N ARG A 168 -8.76 10.58 6.19
CA ARG A 168 -9.96 11.32 5.77
C ARG A 168 -9.95 11.66 4.28
N ASP A 169 -8.81 12.11 3.76
CA ASP A 169 -8.69 12.50 2.36
C ASP A 169 -8.73 11.26 1.44
N PHE A 170 -8.22 10.11 1.89
CA PHE A 170 -8.45 8.82 1.23
C PHE A 170 -9.95 8.47 1.18
N VAL A 171 -10.65 8.52 2.32
CA VAL A 171 -12.11 8.27 2.40
C VAL A 171 -12.89 9.19 1.44
N ILE A 172 -12.51 10.46 1.34
CA ILE A 172 -13.15 11.44 0.44
C ILE A 172 -12.91 11.11 -1.04
N VAL A 173 -11.71 10.67 -1.42
CA VAL A 173 -11.44 10.25 -2.81
C VAL A 173 -12.15 8.94 -3.11
N ALA A 174 -12.03 7.96 -2.23
CA ALA A 174 -12.64 6.64 -2.39
C ALA A 174 -14.18 6.72 -2.46
N LYS A 175 -14.84 7.58 -1.66
CA LYS A 175 -16.29 7.82 -1.81
C LYS A 175 -16.64 8.41 -3.17
N LYS A 176 -15.88 9.40 -3.68
CA LYS A 176 -16.10 9.97 -5.01
C LYS A 176 -15.93 8.96 -6.15
N ILE A 177 -15.09 7.94 -5.99
CA ILE A 177 -14.95 6.84 -6.94
C ILE A 177 -16.13 5.86 -6.82
N SER A 178 -16.52 5.52 -5.59
CA SER A 178 -17.70 4.70 -5.26
C SER A 178 -18.99 5.29 -5.86
N ASP A 179 -19.31 6.54 -5.51
CA ASP A 179 -20.50 7.30 -5.95
C ASP A 179 -20.62 7.40 -7.49
N LYS A 180 -19.47 7.42 -8.20
CA LYS A 180 -19.42 7.71 -9.64
C LYS A 180 -19.25 6.47 -10.52
N TYR A 181 -18.54 5.45 -10.03
CA TYR A 181 -18.09 4.31 -10.84
C TYR A 181 -18.47 2.95 -10.24
N GLY A 182 -19.17 2.91 -9.11
CA GLY A 182 -19.52 1.67 -8.43
C GLY A 182 -18.31 0.91 -7.86
N SER A 183 -17.12 1.53 -7.84
CA SER A 183 -15.83 0.82 -7.81
C SER A 183 -14.96 1.14 -6.59
N GLU A 184 -14.00 0.25 -6.33
CA GLU A 184 -12.92 0.41 -5.37
C GLU A 184 -11.85 1.39 -5.86
N VAL A 185 -10.94 1.82 -4.97
CA VAL A 185 -9.71 2.57 -5.33
C VAL A 185 -8.56 2.22 -4.37
N HIS A 186 -7.33 2.23 -4.88
CA HIS A 186 -6.07 2.00 -4.16
C HIS A 186 -5.24 3.29 -4.04
N ALA A 187 -4.54 3.45 -2.93
CA ALA A 187 -3.50 4.45 -2.74
C ALA A 187 -2.29 3.88 -1.98
N ASP A 188 -1.12 4.47 -2.21
CA ASP A 188 0.10 4.19 -1.45
C ASP A 188 0.37 5.35 -0.48
N ILE A 189 0.68 5.03 0.79
CA ILE A 189 1.16 5.99 1.77
C ILE A 189 2.65 5.79 2.01
N TYR A 190 3.37 6.89 1.87
CA TYR A 190 4.82 7.00 2.00
C TYR A 190 5.17 7.94 3.15
N PHE A 191 6.41 7.83 3.65
CA PHE A 191 6.99 8.76 4.61
C PHE A 191 8.23 9.43 4.02
N ASP A 192 8.26 10.76 4.05
CA ASP A 192 9.37 11.61 3.62
C ASP A 192 10.35 11.82 4.78
N LEU A 193 11.55 11.26 4.67
CA LEU A 193 12.59 11.33 5.71
C LEU A 193 13.15 12.74 5.89
N ARG A 194 13.15 13.58 4.84
CA ARG A 194 13.72 14.94 4.88
C ARG A 194 12.80 15.89 5.62
N LYS A 195 11.51 15.78 5.35
CA LYS A 195 10.47 16.60 5.97
C LYS A 195 9.91 16.02 7.26
N ASN A 196 10.13 14.73 7.52
CA ASN A 196 9.49 13.98 8.60
C ASN A 196 7.95 14.08 8.47
N GLU A 197 7.41 13.82 7.28
CA GLU A 197 5.97 13.90 6.98
C GLU A 197 5.47 12.67 6.21
N TYR A 198 4.22 12.26 6.46
CA TYR A 198 3.54 11.28 5.62
C TYR A 198 2.92 11.97 4.41
N PHE A 199 2.93 11.29 3.27
CA PHE A 199 2.22 11.71 2.06
C PHE A 199 1.59 10.50 1.38
N MET A 200 0.56 10.74 0.57
CA MET A 200 -0.20 9.70 -0.13
C MET A 200 -0.17 9.96 -1.64
N ASP A 201 -0.11 8.91 -2.43
CA ASP A 201 -0.20 8.93 -3.89
C ASP A 201 -1.29 7.98 -4.37
N PHE A 202 -1.99 8.39 -5.43
CA PHE A 202 -2.94 7.55 -6.16
C PHE A 202 -2.29 7.20 -7.50
N PRO A 203 -1.63 6.04 -7.62
CA PRO A 203 -0.98 5.65 -8.87
C PRO A 203 -2.01 5.37 -9.96
N GLU A 204 -1.60 5.44 -11.23
CA GLU A 204 -2.42 5.00 -12.36
C GLU A 204 -2.86 3.53 -12.15
N GLN A 205 -4.16 3.26 -12.27
CA GLN A 205 -4.76 2.00 -11.87
C GLN A 205 -6.05 1.71 -12.62
N THR A 206 -6.35 0.42 -12.81
CA THR A 206 -7.67 -0.07 -13.21
C THR A 206 -8.50 -0.38 -11.97
N ILE A 207 -9.69 0.21 -11.91
CA ILE A 207 -10.66 0.07 -10.80
C ILE A 207 -11.82 -0.85 -11.19
N HIS A 208 -12.37 -1.57 -10.21
CA HIS A 208 -13.53 -2.46 -10.37
C HIS A 208 -14.36 -2.49 -9.07
N PRO A 209 -15.64 -2.87 -9.09
CA PRO A 209 -16.46 -3.08 -7.87
C PRO A 209 -16.01 -4.17 -6.89
N LEU A 210 -14.88 -4.85 -7.12
CA LEU A 210 -14.42 -6.04 -6.36
C LEU A 210 -12.88 -6.23 -6.37
N TRP A 211 -12.13 -5.29 -6.95
CA TRP A 211 -10.65 -5.32 -6.98
C TRP A 211 -10.09 -4.00 -7.52
N THR A 212 -8.79 -3.79 -7.25
CA THR A 212 -7.98 -2.76 -7.89
C THR A 212 -6.67 -3.36 -8.43
N GLU A 213 -6.15 -2.78 -9.51
CA GLU A 213 -4.90 -3.19 -10.14
C GLU A 213 -4.10 -1.97 -10.57
N VAL A 214 -2.96 -1.73 -9.92
CA VAL A 214 -2.06 -0.63 -10.28
C VAL A 214 -1.41 -0.94 -11.63
N SER A 215 -1.64 -0.05 -12.60
CA SER A 215 -1.11 -0.12 -13.96
C SER A 215 -0.01 0.90 -14.22
N GLU A 216 0.34 1.73 -13.24
CA GLU A 216 1.45 2.68 -13.32
C GLU A 216 2.80 1.97 -13.51
N GLU A 217 3.51 2.37 -14.57
CA GLU A 217 4.88 1.95 -14.81
C GLU A 217 5.82 2.46 -13.70
N PRO A 218 6.63 1.61 -13.04
CA PRO A 218 7.49 1.99 -11.91
C PRO A 218 8.46 3.15 -12.19
N ALA A 219 8.84 3.36 -13.45
CA ALA A 219 9.63 4.51 -13.85
C ALA A 219 8.89 5.85 -13.63
N VAL A 220 7.56 5.88 -13.71
CA VAL A 220 6.72 7.05 -13.39
C VAL A 220 6.77 7.32 -11.90
N THR A 221 6.51 6.30 -11.06
CA THR A 221 6.56 6.42 -9.59
C THR A 221 7.94 6.85 -9.09
N ALA A 222 9.01 6.27 -9.63
CA ALA A 222 10.39 6.65 -9.31
C ALA A 222 10.75 8.09 -9.74
N ARG A 223 10.07 8.63 -10.77
CA ARG A 223 10.23 10.02 -11.22
C ARG A 223 9.38 11.01 -10.41
N LYS A 224 8.16 10.63 -9.99
CA LYS A 224 7.29 11.44 -9.11
C LYS A 224 8.01 11.89 -7.83
N PHE A 225 8.87 11.03 -7.28
CA PHE A 225 9.52 11.21 -5.98
C PHE A 225 11.04 11.39 -6.07
N LEU A 226 11.56 11.81 -7.23
CA LEU A 226 12.99 11.84 -7.56
C LEU A 226 13.82 12.91 -6.81
N ASP A 227 13.14 13.78 -6.07
CA ASP A 227 13.67 14.80 -5.15
C ASP A 227 13.49 14.44 -3.66
N LYS A 228 12.72 13.40 -3.36
CA LYS A 228 12.41 12.92 -2.01
C LYS A 228 13.39 11.83 -1.55
N GLN A 229 13.59 11.74 -0.24
CA GLN A 229 14.09 10.52 0.40
C GLN A 229 12.90 9.92 1.14
N TYR A 230 12.42 8.77 0.67
CA TYR A 230 11.13 8.25 1.10
C TYR A 230 11.14 6.74 1.32
N VAL A 231 10.18 6.28 2.14
CA VAL A 231 9.90 4.87 2.42
C VAL A 231 8.42 4.62 2.12
N LYS A 232 8.07 3.51 1.45
CA LYS A 232 6.67 3.06 1.35
C LYS A 232 6.28 2.39 2.67
N VAL A 233 5.16 2.81 3.26
CA VAL A 233 4.79 2.44 4.64
C VAL A 233 3.50 1.63 4.64
N MET A 234 2.50 2.09 3.89
CA MET A 234 1.19 1.46 3.83
C MET A 234 0.68 1.40 2.39
N GLU A 235 -0.05 0.33 2.08
CA GLU A 235 -1.00 0.29 0.98
C GLU A 235 -2.41 0.35 1.56
N ILE A 236 -3.28 1.18 0.98
CA ILE A 236 -4.66 1.37 1.44
C ILE A 236 -5.63 1.30 0.27
N HIS A 237 -6.65 0.45 0.36
CA HIS A 237 -7.71 0.37 -0.64
C HIS A 237 -9.11 0.39 -0.02
N SER A 238 -10.11 0.72 -0.83
CA SER A 238 -11.50 0.72 -0.43
C SER A 238 -12.23 -0.54 -0.91
N HIS A 239 -13.25 -0.97 -0.17
CA HIS A 239 -14.15 -2.07 -0.50
C HIS A 239 -15.56 -1.57 -0.94
N HIS A 240 -15.67 -0.28 -1.27
CA HIS A 240 -16.94 0.39 -1.57
C HIS A 240 -18.02 0.09 -0.51
N ILE A 241 -19.14 -0.54 -0.89
CA ILE A 241 -20.26 -0.89 0.01
C ILE A 241 -20.00 -2.16 0.84
N MET A 242 -18.96 -2.92 0.52
CA MET A 242 -18.60 -4.14 1.27
C MET A 242 -17.81 -3.76 2.53
N PRO A 243 -17.89 -4.55 3.61
CA PRO A 243 -17.13 -4.27 4.84
C PRO A 243 -15.63 -4.45 4.65
N ALA A 244 -14.85 -3.84 5.54
CA ALA A 244 -13.40 -3.95 5.62
C ALA A 244 -12.92 -5.33 6.13
N ILE A 245 -13.44 -6.41 5.54
CA ILE A 245 -13.02 -7.79 5.77
C ILE A 245 -12.12 -8.18 4.57
N PRO A 246 -10.82 -8.45 4.78
CA PRO A 246 -9.95 -8.86 3.69
C PRO A 246 -10.44 -10.12 3.00
N SER A 247 -10.41 -10.13 1.67
CA SER A 247 -10.72 -11.29 0.85
C SER A 247 -9.50 -12.22 0.73
N ALA A 248 -9.74 -13.44 0.21
CA ALA A 248 -8.65 -14.34 -0.21
C ALA A 248 -7.75 -13.74 -1.32
N THR A 249 -8.24 -12.69 -1.98
CA THR A 249 -7.55 -11.91 -3.01
C THR A 249 -6.57 -10.95 -2.34
N ASP A 250 -7.03 -10.12 -1.39
CA ASP A 250 -6.18 -9.21 -0.61
C ASP A 250 -5.14 -10.00 0.18
N ASP A 251 -5.58 -11.08 0.83
CA ASP A 251 -4.74 -12.00 1.62
C ASP A 251 -3.47 -12.40 0.92
N LEU A 252 -3.45 -12.53 -0.41
CA LEU A 252 -2.32 -13.09 -1.14
C LEU A 252 -1.48 -12.05 -1.88
N ALA A 253 -2.04 -10.89 -2.24
CA ALA A 253 -1.24 -9.72 -2.61
C ALA A 253 -0.44 -9.19 -1.40
N GLU A 254 -1.00 -9.31 -0.20
CA GLU A 254 -0.50 -8.74 1.04
C GLU A 254 0.52 -9.66 1.73
N ARG A 255 1.76 -9.66 1.21
CA ARG A 255 2.85 -10.56 1.62
C ARG A 255 4.14 -9.86 2.07
N THR A 256 4.37 -8.59 1.76
CA THR A 256 5.40 -7.83 2.47
C THR A 256 4.86 -7.39 3.83
N SER A 257 5.72 -7.09 4.79
CA SER A 257 5.32 -6.44 6.05
C SER A 257 5.23 -4.92 5.90
N LEU A 258 4.68 -4.46 4.78
CA LEU A 258 4.03 -3.16 4.74
C LEU A 258 2.79 -3.21 5.64
N LEU A 259 2.29 -2.04 6.03
CA LEU A 259 0.95 -1.95 6.56
C LEU A 259 -0.06 -2.06 5.41
N TYR A 260 -1.16 -2.74 5.69
CA TYR A 260 -2.26 -2.89 4.76
C TYR A 260 -3.53 -2.39 5.45
N ALA A 261 -4.24 -1.47 4.81
CA ALA A 261 -5.49 -0.92 5.32
C ALA A 261 -6.62 -1.10 4.31
N ILE A 262 -7.77 -1.55 4.79
CA ILE A 262 -8.99 -1.70 3.99
C ILE A 262 -10.07 -0.79 4.59
N VAL A 263 -10.74 -0.02 3.73
CA VAL A 263 -11.83 0.89 4.10
C VAL A 263 -13.14 0.44 3.42
N GLY A 264 -14.06 -0.11 4.20
CA GLY A 264 -15.32 -0.68 3.73
C GLY A 264 -16.55 0.03 4.30
N ASN A 265 -17.72 -0.23 3.71
CA ASN A 265 -18.97 0.52 3.95
C ASN A 265 -18.78 2.03 3.76
N ILE A 266 -18.24 2.47 2.62
CA ILE A 266 -17.86 3.87 2.41
C ILE A 266 -19.05 4.86 2.24
N GLU A 267 -20.28 4.35 2.31
CA GLU A 267 -21.50 5.15 2.39
C GLU A 267 -21.93 5.42 3.84
N ASP A 268 -21.42 4.66 4.82
CA ASP A 268 -21.70 4.88 6.24
C ASP A 268 -21.03 6.18 6.73
N PHE A 269 -21.64 6.83 7.72
CA PHE A 269 -21.10 8.04 8.35
C PHE A 269 -19.73 7.79 9.02
N TYR A 270 -19.50 6.56 9.48
CA TYR A 270 -18.20 6.05 9.91
C TYR A 270 -17.89 4.79 9.09
N PRO A 271 -16.97 4.82 8.11
CA PRO A 271 -16.62 3.64 7.35
C PRO A 271 -15.87 2.64 8.24
N SER A 272 -16.11 1.35 8.01
CA SER A 272 -15.36 0.27 8.65
C SER A 272 -13.90 0.26 8.20
N VAL A 273 -12.96 -0.01 9.12
CA VAL A 273 -11.52 -0.03 8.83
C VAL A 273 -10.87 -1.27 9.43
N THR A 274 -10.10 -2.00 8.63
CA THR A 274 -9.16 -3.03 9.11
C THR A 274 -7.74 -2.61 8.75
N VAL A 275 -6.81 -2.70 9.71
CA VAL A 275 -5.37 -2.56 9.46
C VAL A 275 -4.64 -3.84 9.86
N ARG A 276 -3.65 -4.25 9.08
CA ARG A 276 -2.81 -5.44 9.32
C ARG A 276 -1.41 -5.29 8.73
N THR A 277 -0.54 -6.23 9.08
CA THR A 277 0.75 -6.51 8.42
C THR A 277 0.77 -7.98 8.01
N PHE A 278 1.67 -8.38 7.12
CA PHE A 278 2.14 -9.77 7.08
C PHE A 278 3.30 -9.96 8.08
N ASP A 279 3.38 -11.12 8.75
CA ASP A 279 4.58 -11.61 9.45
C ASP A 279 5.08 -12.90 8.79
N ILE A 280 6.34 -12.87 8.38
CA ILE A 280 7.00 -13.89 7.59
C ILE A 280 7.51 -15.01 8.50
N LYS A 281 7.87 -14.70 9.74
CA LYS A 281 8.38 -15.69 10.69
C LYS A 281 7.30 -16.69 11.09
N THR A 282 6.04 -16.26 11.13
CA THR A 282 4.88 -17.13 11.37
C THR A 282 4.02 -17.41 10.14
N ASN A 283 4.36 -16.81 8.97
CA ASN A 283 3.68 -16.93 7.68
C ASN A 283 2.18 -16.58 7.73
N LYS A 284 1.83 -15.45 8.39
CA LYS A 284 0.46 -15.05 8.74
C LYS A 284 0.26 -13.54 8.68
N HIS A 285 -0.96 -13.09 8.41
CA HIS A 285 -1.33 -11.72 8.73
C HIS A 285 -1.51 -11.52 10.23
N VAL A 286 -1.02 -10.38 10.72
CA VAL A 286 -1.23 -9.91 12.09
C VAL A 286 -2.07 -8.64 12.03
N LYS A 287 -3.25 -8.66 12.66
CA LYS A 287 -4.13 -7.49 12.78
C LYS A 287 -3.48 -6.46 13.70
N ILE A 288 -3.58 -5.19 13.34
CA ILE A 288 -3.02 -4.05 14.09
C ILE A 288 -4.18 -3.14 14.49
N ASN A 289 -4.11 -2.50 15.66
CA ASN A 289 -5.16 -1.56 16.06
C ASN A 289 -5.09 -0.31 15.16
N VAL A 290 -6.24 0.19 14.71
CA VAL A 290 -6.30 1.36 13.83
C VAL A 290 -5.75 2.60 14.55
N SER A 291 -5.95 2.68 15.87
CA SER A 291 -5.41 3.71 16.76
C SER A 291 -3.92 3.61 17.03
N ASP A 292 -3.25 2.47 16.79
CA ASP A 292 -1.78 2.39 16.79
C ASP A 292 -1.16 3.05 15.56
N VAL A 293 -1.94 3.17 14.47
CA VAL A 293 -1.44 3.50 13.13
C VAL A 293 -1.81 4.92 12.70
N PHE A 294 -3.04 5.33 12.92
CA PHE A 294 -3.52 6.68 12.65
C PHE A 294 -3.64 7.48 13.94
N LYS A 295 -3.38 8.78 13.86
CA LYS A 295 -3.74 9.75 14.89
C LYS A 295 -5.26 9.72 15.11
N SER A 296 -5.71 9.83 16.35
CA SER A 296 -7.15 9.87 16.62
C SER A 296 -7.77 11.17 16.11
N TYR A 297 -9.04 11.14 15.72
CA TYR A 297 -9.81 12.33 15.40
C TYR A 297 -9.83 13.34 16.56
N TYR A 298 -9.76 12.86 17.82
CA TYR A 298 -9.71 13.70 19.01
C TYR A 298 -8.38 14.48 19.19
N GLU A 299 -7.34 14.17 18.41
CA GLU A 299 -6.14 15.01 18.33
C GLU A 299 -6.36 16.28 17.48
N MET A 300 -7.51 16.40 16.79
CA MET A 300 -7.89 17.59 16.05
C MET A 300 -8.64 18.58 16.94
N SER A 301 -8.25 19.85 16.90
CA SER A 301 -9.02 20.93 17.52
C SER A 301 -10.43 21.01 16.91
N PRO A 302 -11.49 21.20 17.71
CA PRO A 302 -12.83 21.47 17.19
C PRO A 302 -12.86 22.65 16.22
N THR A 303 -13.60 22.51 15.11
CA THR A 303 -13.72 23.56 14.07
C THR A 303 -14.39 24.84 14.57
N ASN A 304 -15.22 24.74 15.61
CA ASN A 304 -15.85 25.85 16.30
C ASN A 304 -15.33 25.93 17.74
N GLN A 305 -15.15 27.15 18.25
CA GLN A 305 -14.90 27.35 19.69
C GLN A 305 -16.21 27.20 20.47
N TYR A 306 -16.29 26.17 21.31
CA TYR A 306 -17.43 25.95 22.22
C TYR A 306 -17.13 26.54 23.61
N LYS A 307 -18.15 27.11 24.25
CA LYS A 307 -18.09 27.59 25.62
C LYS A 307 -18.24 26.42 26.60
N LEU A 308 -17.13 26.05 27.24
CA LEU A 308 -17.05 24.94 28.20
C LEU A 308 -17.01 25.42 29.67
N ASP A 309 -17.02 26.73 29.89
CA ASP A 309 -16.97 27.42 31.19
C ASP A 309 -18.19 27.15 32.08
N GLY A 310 -19.31 26.67 31.51
CA GLY A 310 -20.48 26.21 32.25
C GLY A 310 -20.45 24.74 32.70
N ILE A 311 -19.40 23.97 32.37
CA ILE A 311 -19.33 22.53 32.64
C ILE A 311 -18.68 22.28 34.01
N SER A 312 -19.41 21.64 34.92
CA SER A 312 -18.88 21.22 36.23
C SER A 312 -18.72 19.70 36.29
N VAL A 313 -17.54 19.24 36.72
CA VAL A 313 -17.25 17.82 36.91
C VAL A 313 -17.54 17.45 38.36
N LYS A 314 -18.58 16.63 38.58
CA LYS A 314 -18.72 15.87 39.83
C LYS A 314 -17.93 14.58 39.70
N ARG A 315 -16.95 14.37 40.59
CA ARG A 315 -16.34 13.06 40.82
C ARG A 315 -17.14 12.35 41.90
N HIS A 316 -17.17 11.02 41.84
CA HIS A 316 -17.51 10.21 43.00
C HIS A 316 -16.22 9.95 43.79
N ASP A 317 -16.31 10.11 45.10
CA ASP A 317 -15.27 9.72 46.07
C ASP A 317 -15.40 8.23 46.44
#